data_AF-A0A4S4BAQ7-F1
#
_entry.id   AF-A0A4S4BAQ7-F1
#
_cell.length_a   1.000
_cell.length_b   1.000
_cell.length_c   1.000
_cell.angle_alpha   90.00
_cell.angle_beta   90.00
_cell.angle_gamma   90.00
#
_symmetry.space_group_name_H-M   'P 1'
#
loop_
_entity.id
_entity.type
_entity.pdbx_description
1 polymer ?
#
loop_
_entity_poly.entity_id
_entity_poly.type
_entity_poly.pdbx_seq_one_letter_code
_entity_poly.pdbx_strand_id
1 'polypeptide(L)'
;MNRILLLLAVFLSACSVTAPPRDSGQWTTTVFDTSITWRWVAPGGLGPNWGYANSAPGGGSCVVDLDPALARDVLVRVAAHEAAHCFAGRYLISGFPRPDLGPYYNTPFEGYAQTYALAYLATCGESLAPLGWVDPRPALCASPPDPRSIRQPETL
;
A
#
# COMPACT_ATOMS: atom_id res chain seq x y z
N MET A 1 46.25 23.38 -24.73
CA MET A 1 45.16 23.33 -23.74
C MET A 1 43.85 22.69 -24.24
N ASN A 2 43.81 22.00 -25.39
CA ASN A 2 42.56 21.43 -25.94
C ASN A 2 42.33 19.93 -25.70
N ARG A 3 43.28 19.18 -25.12
CA ARG A 3 43.15 17.72 -24.96
C ARG A 3 42.48 17.27 -23.66
N ILE A 4 42.44 18.12 -22.63
CA ILE A 4 41.88 17.79 -21.31
C ILE A 4 40.34 17.85 -21.32
N LEU A 5 39.74 18.71 -22.15
CA LEU A 5 38.29 18.85 -22.27
C LEU A 5 37.60 17.63 -22.92
N LEU A 6 38.27 16.90 -23.82
CA LEU A 6 37.69 15.72 -24.47
C LEU A 6 37.60 14.49 -23.55
N LEU A 7 38.48 14.39 -22.54
CA LEU A 7 38.45 13.27 -21.58
C LEU A 7 37.33 13.42 -20.55
N LEU A 8 36.93 14.65 -20.21
CA LEU A 8 35.87 14.89 -19.23
C LEU A 8 34.47 14.51 -19.75
N ALA A 9 34.25 14.63 -21.06
CA ALA A 9 32.96 14.32 -21.69
C ALA A 9 32.62 12.82 -21.68
N VAL A 10 33.64 11.94 -21.65
CA VAL A 10 33.44 10.47 -21.66
C VAL A 10 33.08 9.93 -20.28
N PHE A 11 33.47 10.61 -19.19
CA PHE A 11 33.14 10.17 -17.83
C PHE A 11 31.71 10.56 -17.39
N LEU A 12 31.05 11.48 -18.09
CA LEU A 12 29.68 11.90 -17.77
C LEU A 12 28.59 10.98 -18.34
N SER A 13 28.91 10.11 -19.31
CA SER A 13 27.94 9.17 -19.90
C SER A 13 27.76 7.85 -19.11
N ALA A 14 28.54 7.63 -18.05
CA ALA A 14 28.51 6.37 -17.29
C ALA A 14 27.39 6.28 -16.23
N CYS A 15 26.68 7.38 -15.94
CA CYS A 15 25.53 7.37 -15.03
C CYS A 15 24.20 7.30 -15.80
N SER A 16 24.08 6.35 -16.74
CA SER A 16 22.75 5.97 -17.22
C SER A 16 22.09 5.12 -16.15
N VAL A 17 21.52 5.75 -15.11
CA VAL A 17 20.54 5.10 -14.24
C VAL A 17 19.32 4.85 -15.12
N THR A 18 19.31 3.71 -15.80
CA THR A 18 18.09 3.22 -16.43
C THR A 18 17.20 2.83 -15.27
N ALA A 19 16.30 3.74 -14.87
CA ALA A 19 15.19 3.35 -14.03
C ALA A 19 14.51 2.17 -14.75
N PRO A 20 14.31 1.03 -14.06
CA PRO A 20 13.67 -0.10 -14.70
C PRO A 20 12.32 0.37 -15.27
N PRO A 21 11.87 -0.20 -16.41
CA PRO A 21 10.61 0.20 -17.03
C PRO A 21 9.53 0.30 -15.96
N ARG A 22 8.80 1.40 -15.92
CA ARG A 22 7.79 1.71 -14.89
C ARG A 22 6.78 0.58 -14.65
N ASP A 23 6.61 -0.28 -15.66
CA ASP A 23 5.80 -1.51 -15.65
C ASP A 23 6.39 -2.66 -14.80
N SER A 24 7.59 -2.48 -14.23
CA SER A 24 8.20 -3.36 -13.23
C SER A 24 7.90 -2.92 -11.79
N GLY A 25 7.10 -1.87 -11.58
CA GLY A 25 6.63 -1.42 -10.26
C GLY A 25 5.55 -2.33 -9.67
N GLN A 26 5.65 -3.63 -9.91
CA GLN A 26 4.72 -4.65 -9.44
C GLN A 26 5.48 -5.74 -8.70
N TRP A 27 4.95 -6.14 -7.55
CA TRP A 27 5.41 -7.31 -6.82
C TRP A 27 4.22 -7.95 -6.12
N THR A 28 4.40 -9.17 -5.62
CA THR A 28 3.34 -9.90 -4.92
C THR A 28 3.81 -10.31 -3.55
N THR A 29 2.93 -10.15 -2.57
CA THR A 29 3.12 -10.67 -1.21
C THR A 29 2.00 -11.64 -0.88
N THR A 30 2.20 -12.46 0.14
CA THR A 30 1.13 -13.30 0.70
C THR A 30 1.00 -12.97 2.17
N VAL A 31 -0.18 -12.51 2.57
CA VAL A 31 -0.49 -12.11 3.94
C VAL A 31 -1.86 -12.67 4.27
N PHE A 32 -1.99 -13.40 5.37
CA PHE A 32 -3.27 -14.00 5.81
C PHE A 32 -3.99 -14.77 4.67
N ASP A 33 -3.29 -15.72 4.07
CA ASP A 33 -3.80 -16.56 2.97
C ASP A 33 -4.37 -15.78 1.77
N THR A 34 -3.97 -14.51 1.62
CA THR A 34 -4.37 -13.62 0.53
C THR A 34 -3.12 -13.22 -0.25
N SER A 35 -3.08 -13.55 -1.54
CA SER A 35 -2.03 -13.09 -2.44
C SER A 35 -2.34 -11.67 -2.91
N ILE A 36 -1.51 -10.70 -2.54
CA ILE A 36 -1.70 -9.29 -2.91
C ILE A 36 -0.64 -8.90 -3.93
N THR A 37 -1.07 -8.59 -5.15
CA THR A 37 -0.25 -7.99 -6.18
C THR A 37 -0.33 -6.48 -6.06
N TRP A 38 0.78 -5.87 -5.67
CA TRP A 38 0.92 -4.42 -5.56
C TRP A 38 1.38 -3.85 -6.88
N ARG A 39 0.80 -2.75 -7.34
CA ARG A 39 1.20 -2.06 -8.57
C ARG A 39 1.29 -0.56 -8.32
N TRP A 40 2.43 0.03 -8.66
CA TRP A 40 2.51 1.47 -8.81
C TRP A 40 1.85 1.90 -10.11
N VAL A 41 0.88 2.80 -10.00
CA VAL A 41 0.28 3.44 -11.17
C VAL A 41 1.06 4.69 -11.56
N ALA A 42 0.71 5.29 -12.69
CA ALA A 42 1.15 6.65 -12.96
C ALA A 42 0.63 7.62 -11.87
N PRO A 43 1.42 8.61 -11.40
CA PRO A 43 0.91 9.66 -10.54
C PRO A 43 -0.32 10.33 -11.13
N GLY A 44 -1.38 10.46 -10.32
CA GLY A 44 -2.69 10.93 -10.74
C GLY A 44 -3.51 9.93 -11.57
N GLY A 45 -2.97 8.74 -11.87
CA GLY A 45 -3.65 7.68 -12.65
C GLY A 45 -4.86 7.07 -11.93
N LEU A 46 -4.96 7.28 -10.62
CA LEU A 46 -6.12 6.89 -9.79
C LEU A 46 -7.15 8.03 -9.64
N GLY A 47 -6.96 9.16 -10.33
CA GLY A 47 -7.84 10.32 -10.25
C GLY A 47 -7.90 10.88 -8.82
N PRO A 48 -9.09 10.95 -8.19
CA PRO A 48 -9.22 11.48 -6.83
C PRO A 48 -8.74 10.50 -5.74
N ASN A 49 -8.45 9.25 -6.08
CA ASN A 49 -8.06 8.21 -5.13
C ASN A 49 -6.53 8.09 -5.04
N TRP A 50 -6.05 7.64 -3.89
CA TRP A 50 -4.61 7.39 -3.64
C TRP A 50 -4.24 5.92 -3.67
N GLY A 51 -5.25 5.05 -3.51
CA GLY A 51 -5.14 3.60 -3.61
C GLY A 51 -6.42 3.02 -4.21
N TYR A 52 -6.34 1.79 -4.71
CA TYR A 52 -7.50 1.03 -5.14
C TYR A 52 -7.23 -0.48 -5.05
N ALA A 53 -8.09 -1.21 -4.35
CA ALA A 53 -8.04 -2.67 -4.27
C ALA A 53 -9.10 -3.35 -5.17
N ASN A 54 -8.70 -4.40 -5.86
CA ASN A 54 -9.59 -5.28 -6.60
C ASN A 54 -9.36 -6.74 -6.17
N SER A 55 -10.35 -7.30 -5.46
CA SER A 55 -10.30 -8.69 -4.99
C SER A 55 -10.88 -9.65 -6.02
N ALA A 56 -10.18 -10.75 -6.27
CA ALA A 56 -10.74 -11.88 -7.00
C ALA A 56 -11.89 -12.54 -6.20
N PRO A 57 -12.81 -13.26 -6.85
CA PRO A 57 -13.86 -14.01 -6.16
C PRO A 57 -13.29 -14.91 -5.04
N GLY A 58 -13.87 -14.83 -3.85
CA GLY A 58 -13.39 -15.57 -2.66
C GLY A 58 -12.16 -14.97 -1.97
N GLY A 59 -11.59 -13.88 -2.49
CA GLY A 59 -10.53 -13.09 -1.85
C GLY A 59 -9.19 -13.81 -1.68
N GLY A 60 -8.95 -14.93 -2.35
CA GLY A 60 -7.64 -15.61 -2.31
C GLY A 60 -6.52 -14.83 -3.02
N SER A 61 -6.89 -13.94 -3.95
CA SER A 61 -5.97 -13.01 -4.60
C SER A 61 -6.60 -11.62 -4.75
N CYS A 62 -5.75 -10.60 -4.81
CA CYS A 62 -6.14 -9.20 -4.88
C CYS A 62 -5.07 -8.41 -5.63
N VAL A 63 -5.47 -7.37 -6.38
CA VAL A 63 -4.56 -6.37 -6.93
C VAL A 63 -4.78 -5.06 -6.19
N VAL A 64 -3.68 -4.43 -5.75
CA VAL A 64 -3.69 -3.12 -5.10
C VAL A 64 -2.89 -2.15 -5.94
N ASP A 65 -3.57 -1.13 -6.45
CA ASP A 65 -2.99 0.00 -7.15
C ASP A 65 -2.68 1.12 -6.17
N LEU A 66 -1.49 1.72 -6.26
CA LEU A 66 -1.06 2.82 -5.41
C LEU A 66 -0.44 3.95 -6.24
N ASP A 67 -0.71 5.20 -5.84
CA ASP A 67 -0.01 6.35 -6.39
C ASP A 67 1.39 6.48 -5.73
N PRO A 68 2.49 6.41 -6.50
CA PRO A 68 3.84 6.51 -5.94
C PRO A 68 4.22 7.93 -5.51
N ALA A 69 3.42 8.96 -5.83
CA ALA A 69 3.67 10.35 -5.42
C ALA A 69 3.29 10.64 -3.95
N LEU A 70 2.73 9.67 -3.23
CA LEU A 70 2.36 9.83 -1.83
C LEU A 70 3.58 10.02 -0.93
N ALA A 71 3.43 10.89 0.07
CA ALA A 71 4.35 10.94 1.20
C ALA A 71 4.35 9.58 1.93
N ARG A 72 5.48 9.22 2.54
CA ARG A 72 5.70 7.85 3.03
C ARG A 72 4.70 7.41 4.11
N ASP A 73 4.40 8.29 5.05
CA ASP A 73 3.40 8.09 6.10
C ASP A 73 2.01 7.84 5.51
N VAL A 74 1.64 8.64 4.50
CA VAL A 74 0.38 8.48 3.75
C VAL A 74 0.36 7.16 2.98
N LEU A 75 1.47 6.80 2.32
CA LEU A 75 1.61 5.55 1.57
C LEU A 75 1.38 4.33 2.47
N VAL A 76 1.94 4.31 3.69
CA VAL A 76 1.76 3.18 4.61
C VAL A 76 0.29 3.04 5.00
N ARG A 77 -0.37 4.15 5.34
CA ARG A 77 -1.78 4.15 5.69
C ARG A 77 -2.64 3.66 4.52
N VAL A 78 -2.41 4.18 3.31
CA VAL A 78 -3.16 3.80 2.12
C VAL A 78 -2.94 2.33 1.78
N ALA A 79 -1.69 1.85 1.77
CA ALA A 79 -1.41 0.44 1.49
C ALA A 79 -2.06 -0.50 2.52
N ALA A 80 -2.06 -0.14 3.81
CA ALA A 80 -2.76 -0.92 4.84
C ALA A 80 -4.29 -0.88 4.66
N HIS A 81 -4.84 0.27 4.24
CA HIS A 81 -6.25 0.43 3.91
C HIS A 81 -6.64 -0.47 2.73
N GLU A 82 -5.88 -0.42 1.62
CA GLU A 82 -6.17 -1.24 0.44
C GLU A 82 -5.98 -2.74 0.71
N ALA A 83 -4.97 -3.13 1.51
CA ALA A 83 -4.82 -4.52 1.94
C ALA A 83 -6.05 -5.02 2.72
N ALA A 84 -6.65 -4.16 3.53
CA ALA A 84 -7.84 -4.50 4.28
C ALA A 84 -9.02 -4.81 3.35
N HIS A 85 -9.21 -4.08 2.26
CA HIS A 85 -10.22 -4.44 1.24
C HIS A 85 -9.99 -5.85 0.69
N CYS A 86 -8.74 -6.25 0.47
CA CYS A 86 -8.39 -7.62 0.08
C CYS A 86 -8.81 -8.66 1.15
N PHE A 87 -8.47 -8.39 2.42
CA PHE A 87 -8.82 -9.27 3.53
C PHE A 87 -10.33 -9.35 3.77
N ALA A 88 -11.05 -8.25 3.54
CA ALA A 88 -12.51 -8.23 3.67
C ALA A 88 -13.15 -9.21 2.68
N GLY A 89 -12.67 -9.26 1.44
CA GLY A 89 -13.08 -10.27 0.46
C GLY A 89 -12.78 -11.70 0.91
N ARG A 90 -11.58 -11.94 1.47
CA ARG A 90 -11.14 -13.28 1.91
C ARG A 90 -11.92 -13.83 3.10
N TYR A 91 -12.26 -12.95 4.03
CA TYR A 91 -12.87 -13.31 5.32
C TYR A 91 -14.34 -12.88 5.44
N LEU A 92 -14.94 -12.42 4.35
CA LEU A 92 -16.35 -11.99 4.27
C LEU A 92 -16.69 -10.92 5.31
N ILE A 93 -15.79 -9.97 5.52
CA ILE A 93 -15.93 -8.90 6.51
C ILE A 93 -16.71 -7.74 5.88
N SER A 94 -17.77 -7.30 6.55
CA SER A 94 -18.54 -6.11 6.20
C SER A 94 -19.25 -5.58 7.46
N GLY A 95 -19.96 -4.46 7.31
CA GLY A 95 -20.82 -3.90 8.37
C GLY A 95 -20.12 -2.96 9.35
N PHE A 96 -19.02 -2.29 8.94
CA PHE A 96 -18.23 -1.41 9.83
C PHE A 96 -18.32 0.07 9.38
N PRO A 97 -19.51 0.69 9.33
CA PRO A 97 -19.59 2.12 9.00
C PRO A 97 -18.89 2.96 10.08
N ARG A 98 -18.12 3.97 9.64
CA ARG A 98 -17.38 4.91 10.49
C ARG A 98 -17.79 6.36 10.19
N PRO A 99 -19.03 6.76 10.54
CA PRO A 99 -19.50 8.12 10.30
C PRO A 99 -18.67 9.18 11.05
N ASP A 100 -18.04 8.79 12.15
CA ASP A 100 -17.12 9.62 12.94
C ASP A 100 -15.87 10.04 12.16
N LEU A 101 -15.47 9.28 11.14
CA LEU A 101 -14.33 9.59 10.28
C LEU A 101 -14.73 10.37 9.02
N GLY A 102 -16.02 10.66 8.84
CA GLY A 102 -16.58 11.39 7.70
C GLY A 102 -17.40 10.52 6.73
N PRO A 103 -18.06 11.15 5.76
CA PRO A 103 -19.07 10.51 4.91
C PRO A 103 -18.50 9.38 4.03
N TYR A 104 -17.24 9.49 3.60
CA TYR A 104 -16.57 8.47 2.80
C TYR A 104 -16.47 7.12 3.52
N TYR A 105 -16.14 7.14 4.81
CA TYR A 105 -16.00 5.92 5.63
C TYR A 105 -17.31 5.43 6.24
N ASN A 106 -18.43 6.09 5.95
CA ASN A 106 -19.76 5.63 6.38
C ASN A 106 -20.26 4.43 5.57
N THR A 107 -19.53 4.00 4.55
CA THR A 107 -19.83 2.73 3.86
C THR A 107 -19.23 1.55 4.64
N PRO A 108 -19.89 0.39 4.65
CA PRO A 108 -19.45 -0.75 5.46
C PRO A 108 -18.02 -1.26 5.17
N PHE A 109 -17.55 -1.14 3.92
CA PHE A 109 -16.23 -1.62 3.50
C PHE A 109 -15.12 -0.59 3.76
N GLU A 110 -15.37 0.67 3.42
CA GLU A 110 -14.40 1.76 3.65
C GLU A 110 -14.13 1.97 5.15
N GLY A 111 -15.16 1.87 5.99
CA GLY A 111 -14.98 2.00 7.43
C GLY A 111 -14.22 0.84 8.06
N TYR A 112 -14.38 -0.40 7.57
CA TYR A 112 -13.52 -1.53 7.96
C TYR A 112 -12.07 -1.26 7.54
N ALA A 113 -11.86 -0.94 6.26
CA ALA A 113 -10.52 -0.76 5.70
C ALA A 113 -9.74 0.35 6.42
N GLN A 114 -10.42 1.46 6.72
CA GLN A 114 -9.84 2.54 7.50
C GLN A 114 -9.55 2.15 8.96
N THR A 115 -10.44 1.36 9.59
CA THR A 115 -10.20 0.87 10.96
C THR A 115 -9.00 -0.07 11.01
N TYR A 116 -8.85 -0.97 10.03
CA TYR A 116 -7.67 -1.82 9.90
C TYR A 116 -6.40 -0.99 9.70
N ALA A 117 -6.41 0.02 8.81
CA ALA A 117 -5.26 0.87 8.58
C ALA A 117 -4.79 1.61 9.84
N LEU A 118 -5.73 2.08 10.67
CA LEU A 118 -5.42 2.69 11.96
C LEU A 118 -4.82 1.67 12.94
N ALA A 119 -5.38 0.47 13.03
CA ALA A 119 -4.84 -0.61 13.85
C ALA A 119 -3.44 -1.03 13.40
N TYR A 120 -3.20 -1.07 12.09
CA TYR A 120 -1.90 -1.35 11.49
C TYR A 120 -0.86 -0.33 11.93
N LEU A 121 -1.15 0.96 11.76
CA LEU A 121 -0.22 2.02 12.17
C LEU A 121 0.08 1.99 13.66
N ALA A 122 -0.95 1.75 14.49
CA ALA A 122 -0.78 1.64 15.94
C ALA A 122 0.09 0.45 16.35
N THR A 123 0.02 -0.67 15.62
CA THR A 123 0.71 -1.92 15.98
C THR A 123 2.12 -2.00 15.34
N CYS A 124 2.24 -1.58 14.09
CA CYS A 124 3.39 -1.82 13.24
C CYS A 124 4.21 -0.57 12.91
N GLY A 125 3.67 0.62 13.22
CA GLY A 125 4.26 1.89 12.84
C GLY A 125 4.21 2.13 11.32
N GLU A 126 5.13 2.96 10.82
CA GLU A 126 5.19 3.38 9.41
C GLU A 126 6.06 2.45 8.53
N SER A 127 6.10 1.16 8.84
CA SER A 127 6.79 0.15 8.02
C SER A 127 5.77 -0.68 7.24
N LEU A 128 6.06 -0.99 5.99
CA LEU A 128 5.31 -1.91 5.12
C LEU A 128 5.86 -3.34 5.15
N ALA A 129 6.97 -3.59 5.85
CA ALA A 129 7.54 -4.93 5.97
C ALA A 129 6.54 -5.99 6.48
N PRO A 130 5.64 -5.69 7.45
CA PRO A 130 4.61 -6.63 7.87
C PRO A 130 3.60 -7.01 6.76
N LEU A 131 3.42 -6.16 5.74
CA LEU A 131 2.63 -6.50 4.55
C LEU A 131 3.45 -7.25 3.49
N GLY A 132 4.68 -7.66 3.81
CA GLY A 132 5.59 -8.40 2.96
C GLY A 132 6.43 -7.55 2.02
N TRP A 133 6.45 -6.23 2.18
CA TRP A 133 7.27 -5.34 1.35
C TRP A 133 8.73 -5.38 1.80
N VAL A 134 9.66 -5.13 0.87
CA VAL A 134 11.02 -4.74 1.24
C VAL A 134 10.96 -3.27 1.69
N ASP A 135 11.16 -3.04 2.99
CA ASP A 135 11.10 -1.70 3.58
C ASP A 135 12.36 -1.43 4.42
N PRO A 136 13.11 -0.35 4.16
CA PRO A 136 14.25 0.03 5.00
C PRO A 136 13.84 0.50 6.40
N ARG A 137 12.58 0.85 6.65
CA ARG A 137 12.11 1.25 7.98
C ARG A 137 11.84 0.03 8.86
N PRO A 138 12.38 -0.02 10.08
CA PRO A 138 12.11 -1.11 11.00
C PRO A 138 10.63 -1.13 11.37
N ALA A 139 10.02 -2.32 11.33
CA ALA A 139 8.66 -2.53 11.78
C ALA A 139 8.62 -2.64 13.32
N LEU A 140 7.56 -2.12 13.92
CA LEU A 140 7.29 -2.31 15.36
C LEU A 140 6.63 -3.66 15.67
N CYS A 141 6.16 -4.36 14.63
CA CYS A 141 5.49 -5.64 14.74
C CYS A 141 6.19 -6.67 13.83
N ALA A 142 6.14 -7.95 14.23
CA ALA A 142 6.63 -9.06 13.39
C ALA A 142 5.62 -9.45 12.30
N SER A 143 4.33 -9.20 12.55
CA SER A 143 3.21 -9.52 11.67
C SER A 143 2.11 -8.47 11.84
N PRO A 144 1.35 -8.16 10.77
CA PRO A 144 0.29 -7.17 10.84
C PRO A 144 -0.88 -7.65 11.73
N PRO A 145 -1.80 -6.77 12.15
CA PRO A 145 -2.98 -7.17 12.92
C PRO A 145 -3.81 -8.22 12.19
N ASP A 146 -4.35 -9.22 12.90
CA ASP A 146 -5.23 -10.22 12.28
C ASP A 146 -6.51 -9.51 11.78
N PRO A 147 -6.85 -9.55 10.48
CA PRO A 147 -8.02 -8.87 9.92
C PRO A 147 -9.33 -9.32 10.58
N ARG A 148 -9.41 -10.58 11.04
CA ARG A 148 -10.61 -11.13 11.70
C ARG A 148 -10.76 -10.64 13.14
N SER A 149 -9.71 -10.07 13.71
CA SER A 149 -9.72 -9.51 15.07
C SER A 149 -10.13 -8.04 15.10
N ILE A 150 -10.16 -7.35 13.96
CA ILE A 150 -10.61 -5.96 13.91
C ILE A 150 -12.09 -5.89 14.32
N ARG A 151 -12.38 -4.91 15.16
CA ARG A 151 -13.73 -4.62 15.65
C ARG A 151 -14.05 -3.17 15.34
N GLN A 152 -15.32 -2.90 15.06
CA GLN A 152 -15.80 -1.54 15.03
C GLN A 152 -15.61 -0.96 16.46
N PRO A 153 -15.04 0.25 16.60
CA PRO A 153 -15.03 0.91 17.89
C PRO A 153 -16.46 1.06 18.40
N GLU A 154 -16.71 0.75 19.67
CA GLU A 154 -18.00 1.02 20.28
C GLU A 154 -18.28 2.53 20.13
N THR A 155 -19.38 2.87 19.45
CA THR A 155 -19.85 4.25 19.39
C THR A 155 -20.25 4.66 20.81
N LEU A 156 -19.48 5.59 21.39
CA LEU A 156 -19.84 6.29 22.63
C LEU A 156 -21.06 7.19 22.43
#